data_AF-A0A831PR26-F1
#
_entry.id   AF-A0A831PR26-F1
#
_cell.length_a   1.000
_cell.length_b   1.000
_cell.length_c   1.000
_cell.angle_alpha   90.00
_cell.angle_beta   90.00
_cell.angle_gamma   90.00
#
_symmetry.space_group_name_H-M   'P 1'
#
loop_
_entity.id
_entity.type
_entity.pdbx_description
1 polymer ?
#
loop_
_entity_poly.entity_id
_entity_poly.type
_entity_poly.pdbx_seq_one_letter_code
_entity_poly.pdbx_strand_id
1 'polypeptide(L)'
;MSKKEDEYYDKKIDNGLKKKELEEKYGAHFSEFNELPPEMESQWLNSIEAFEEQFDNAKRITVWEYMDKPDYKTIVELKPYEISKELERLFELMDEKGISLSTLCDVEDAELYRFITEELFQEEMDDIRIPGMMSCFTYEEFHPNAKWDIEQAIDYFFRMTMSKMENIGGDGYDMLYVDTENHRDSAGNKIEKQKVVDCINNFLDSFDKFEVVSYNEKTLE
;
A
#
# COMPACT_ATOMS: atom_id res chain seq x y z
N MET A 1 7.21 -36.06 -23.88
CA MET A 1 6.81 -35.10 -22.82
C MET A 1 5.80 -35.79 -21.94
N SER A 2 5.89 -35.55 -20.63
CA SER A 2 4.92 -36.06 -19.66
C SER A 2 3.60 -35.31 -19.82
N LYS A 3 2.45 -35.97 -19.60
CA LYS A 3 1.13 -35.32 -19.63
C LYS A 3 1.07 -34.04 -18.76
N LYS A 4 1.85 -33.99 -17.68
CA LYS A 4 1.97 -32.82 -16.79
C LYS A 4 2.76 -31.65 -17.38
N GLU A 5 3.70 -31.91 -18.28
CA GLU A 5 4.45 -30.86 -18.97
C GLU A 5 3.55 -30.20 -20.02
N ASP A 6 2.76 -31.00 -20.75
CA ASP A 6 1.82 -30.48 -21.75
C ASP A 6 0.76 -29.57 -21.09
N GLU A 7 0.15 -30.01 -19.99
CA GLU A 7 -0.83 -29.21 -19.23
C GLU A 7 -0.25 -27.91 -18.65
N TYR A 8 1.06 -27.87 -18.35
CA TYR A 8 1.73 -26.66 -17.87
C TYR A 8 1.89 -25.61 -18.98
N TYR A 9 2.32 -26.03 -20.17
CA TYR A 9 2.52 -25.13 -21.29
C TYR A 9 1.19 -24.62 -21.86
N ASP A 10 0.16 -25.46 -21.90
CA ASP A 10 -1.18 -25.06 -22.31
C ASP A 10 -1.69 -23.91 -21.42
N LYS A 11 -1.56 -24.03 -20.09
CA LYS A 11 -1.96 -22.95 -19.16
C LYS A 11 -1.16 -21.66 -19.34
N LYS A 12 0.14 -21.76 -19.64
CA LYS A 12 0.97 -20.57 -19.90
C LYS A 12 0.50 -19.84 -21.17
N ILE A 13 0.05 -20.57 -22.19
CA ILE A 13 -0.53 -20.00 -23.40
C ILE A 13 -1.88 -19.34 -23.08
N ASP A 14 -2.75 -20.02 -22.35
CA ASP A 14 -4.07 -19.50 -21.95
C ASP A 14 -3.95 -18.20 -21.14
N ASN A 15 -3.03 -18.13 -20.17
CA ASN A 15 -2.76 -16.91 -19.41
C ASN A 15 -2.26 -15.77 -20.31
N GLY A 16 -1.40 -16.09 -21.29
CA GLY A 16 -0.91 -15.11 -22.25
C GLY A 16 -2.01 -14.55 -23.15
N LEU A 17 -2.99 -15.38 -23.54
CA LEU A 17 -4.17 -14.92 -24.28
C LEU A 17 -5.06 -14.05 -23.40
N LYS A 18 -5.35 -14.49 -22.18
CA LYS A 18 -6.20 -13.75 -21.23
C LYS A 18 -5.63 -12.39 -20.87
N LYS A 19 -4.31 -12.26 -20.68
CA LYS A 19 -3.65 -10.96 -20.49
C LYS A 19 -3.95 -10.01 -21.64
N LYS A 20 -3.80 -10.46 -22.90
CA LYS A 20 -4.11 -9.64 -24.08
C LYS A 20 -5.58 -9.24 -24.14
N GLU A 21 -6.49 -10.15 -23.81
CA GLU A 21 -7.93 -9.83 -23.75
C GLU A 21 -8.22 -8.74 -22.70
N LEU A 22 -7.59 -8.82 -21.52
CA LEU A 22 -7.70 -7.80 -20.48
C LEU A 22 -7.07 -6.46 -20.89
N GLU A 23 -5.92 -6.48 -21.56
CA GLU A 23 -5.28 -5.29 -22.15
C GLU A 23 -6.21 -4.61 -23.18
N GLU A 24 -6.81 -5.40 -24.07
CA GLU A 24 -7.69 -4.87 -25.13
C GLU A 24 -9.03 -4.35 -24.59
N LYS A 25 -9.64 -5.07 -23.64
CA LYS A 25 -10.99 -4.76 -23.13
C LYS A 25 -10.98 -3.65 -22.08
N TYR A 26 -9.98 -3.64 -21.19
CA TYR A 26 -9.93 -2.77 -20.01
C TYR A 26 -8.72 -1.84 -19.98
N GLY A 27 -7.79 -1.95 -20.93
CA GLY A 27 -6.57 -1.15 -20.92
C GLY A 27 -5.58 -1.55 -19.82
N ALA A 28 -5.66 -2.79 -19.34
CA ALA A 28 -4.72 -3.33 -18.36
C ALA A 28 -3.27 -3.25 -18.88
N HIS A 29 -2.29 -3.25 -17.98
CA HIS A 29 -0.88 -3.32 -18.33
C HIS A 29 -0.16 -4.34 -17.47
N PHE A 30 0.35 -5.40 -18.10
CA PHE A 30 1.07 -6.47 -17.42
C PHE A 30 2.57 -6.33 -17.65
N SER A 31 3.33 -6.14 -16.57
CA SER A 31 4.80 -6.22 -16.63
C SER A 31 5.26 -7.68 -16.76
N GLU A 32 6.36 -7.92 -17.47
CA GLU A 32 6.96 -9.26 -17.61
C GLU A 32 7.68 -9.75 -16.33
N PHE A 33 7.65 -8.99 -15.24
CA PHE A 33 8.37 -9.34 -14.02
C PHE A 33 7.58 -10.32 -13.15
N ASN A 34 8.25 -11.43 -12.84
CA ASN A 34 7.81 -12.61 -12.08
C ASN A 34 7.11 -13.70 -12.90
N GLU A 35 7.81 -14.83 -13.10
CA GLU A 35 7.18 -16.08 -13.53
C GLU A 35 6.43 -16.70 -12.34
N LEU A 36 5.17 -16.30 -12.16
CA LEU A 36 4.25 -17.05 -11.33
C LEU A 36 4.02 -18.43 -11.96
N PRO A 37 3.91 -19.50 -11.15
CA PRO A 37 3.37 -20.76 -11.61
C PRO A 37 2.05 -20.56 -12.39
N PRO A 38 1.88 -21.14 -13.59
CA PRO A 38 0.75 -20.84 -14.48
C PRO A 38 -0.62 -20.96 -13.84
N GLU A 39 -0.78 -21.88 -12.88
CA GLU A 39 -2.03 -22.02 -12.12
C GLU A 39 -2.35 -20.79 -11.26
N MET A 40 -1.36 -20.28 -10.52
CA MET A 40 -1.57 -19.10 -9.66
C MET A 40 -1.77 -17.84 -10.49
N GLU A 41 -1.03 -17.72 -11.60
CA GLU A 41 -1.25 -16.64 -12.55
C GLU A 41 -2.66 -16.70 -13.16
N SER A 42 -3.15 -17.89 -13.51
CA SER A 42 -4.51 -18.06 -14.02
C SER A 42 -5.56 -17.61 -13.01
N GLN A 43 -5.40 -18.01 -11.74
CA GLN A 43 -6.28 -17.58 -10.65
C GLN A 43 -6.25 -16.06 -10.46
N TRP A 44 -5.06 -15.46 -10.49
CA TRP A 44 -4.90 -14.02 -10.39
C TRP A 44 -5.55 -13.26 -11.56
N LEU A 45 -5.38 -13.74 -12.80
CA LEU A 45 -6.03 -13.16 -13.98
C LEU A 45 -7.55 -13.29 -13.93
N ASN A 46 -8.07 -14.39 -13.38
CA ASN A 46 -9.50 -14.55 -13.13
C ASN A 46 -10.03 -13.54 -12.11
N SER A 47 -9.26 -13.26 -11.05
CA SER A 47 -9.61 -12.23 -10.07
C SER A 47 -9.60 -10.83 -10.66
N ILE A 48 -8.64 -10.51 -11.54
CA ILE A 48 -8.62 -9.21 -12.26
C ILE A 48 -9.84 -9.09 -13.16
N GLU A 49 -10.12 -10.09 -13.98
CA GLU A 49 -11.29 -10.06 -14.87
C GLU A 49 -12.59 -9.86 -14.07
N ALA A 50 -12.77 -10.61 -12.98
CA ALA A 50 -13.93 -10.47 -12.11
C ALA A 50 -14.04 -9.09 -11.46
N PHE A 51 -12.91 -8.44 -11.17
CA PHE A 51 -12.87 -7.07 -10.69
C PHE A 51 -13.35 -6.10 -11.75
N GLU A 52 -12.75 -6.13 -12.94
CA GLU A 52 -13.10 -5.22 -14.04
C GLU A 52 -14.59 -5.36 -14.43
N GLU A 53 -15.11 -6.59 -14.50
CA GLU A 53 -16.52 -6.83 -14.80
C GLU A 53 -17.49 -6.28 -13.74
N GLN A 54 -17.13 -6.41 -12.46
CA GLN A 54 -17.94 -5.86 -11.37
C GLN A 54 -17.82 -4.36 -11.28
N PHE A 55 -16.61 -3.81 -11.43
CA PHE A 55 -16.32 -2.39 -11.31
C PHE A 55 -17.13 -1.54 -12.31
N ASP A 56 -17.21 -1.97 -13.57
CA ASP A 56 -17.98 -1.28 -14.62
C ASP A 56 -19.47 -1.09 -14.27
N ASN A 57 -20.01 -1.94 -13.39
CA ASN A 57 -21.43 -1.98 -13.03
C ASN A 57 -21.68 -1.82 -11.53
N ALA A 58 -20.64 -1.54 -10.75
CA ALA A 58 -20.71 -1.58 -9.30
C ALA A 58 -21.65 -0.49 -8.79
N LYS A 59 -22.51 -0.86 -7.85
CA LYS A 59 -23.33 0.12 -7.14
C LYS A 59 -22.50 0.69 -6.01
N ARG A 60 -22.65 1.99 -5.79
CA ARG A 60 -22.20 2.66 -4.57
C ARG A 60 -23.16 2.33 -3.44
N ILE A 61 -22.65 1.72 -2.39
CA ILE A 61 -23.37 1.41 -1.15
C ILE A 61 -22.52 1.84 0.05
N THR A 62 -23.13 2.00 1.21
CA THR A 62 -22.36 2.29 2.43
C THR A 62 -21.57 1.07 2.90
N VAL A 63 -20.47 1.27 3.62
CA VAL A 63 -19.74 0.19 4.32
C VAL A 63 -20.69 -0.61 5.23
N TRP A 64 -21.61 0.05 5.93
CA TRP A 64 -22.62 -0.62 6.75
C TRP A 64 -23.54 -1.54 5.93
N GLU A 65 -23.99 -1.08 4.76
CA GLU A 65 -24.77 -1.91 3.84
C GLU A 65 -23.97 -3.07 3.29
N TYR A 66 -22.70 -2.84 2.94
CA TYR A 66 -21.80 -3.88 2.44
C TYR A 66 -21.63 -5.02 3.47
N MET A 67 -21.55 -4.68 4.76
CA MET A 67 -21.47 -5.65 5.87
C MET A 67 -22.81 -6.30 6.25
N ASP A 68 -23.85 -6.15 5.42
CA ASP A 68 -25.19 -6.68 5.69
C ASP A 68 -25.87 -6.05 6.92
N LYS A 69 -25.58 -4.78 7.20
CA LYS A 69 -26.25 -3.95 8.22
C LYS A 69 -26.17 -4.54 9.64
N PRO A 70 -24.95 -4.76 10.17
CA PRO A 70 -24.79 -5.27 11.53
C PRO A 70 -25.45 -4.33 12.55
N ASP A 71 -25.99 -4.90 13.62
CA ASP A 71 -26.50 -4.13 14.76
C ASP A 71 -25.33 -3.66 15.64
N TYR A 72 -25.40 -2.41 16.06
CA TYR A 72 -24.41 -1.79 16.94
C TYR A 72 -25.05 -0.67 17.74
N LYS A 73 -24.40 -0.34 18.86
CA LYS A 73 -24.77 0.81 19.70
C LYS A 73 -23.87 1.97 19.34
N THR A 74 -24.40 3.18 19.45
CA THR A 74 -23.55 4.37 19.39
C THR A 74 -22.68 4.48 20.63
N ILE A 75 -21.61 5.27 20.56
CA ILE A 75 -20.68 5.41 21.68
C ILE A 75 -21.36 5.95 22.95
N VAL A 76 -22.38 6.79 22.80
CA VAL A 76 -23.14 7.38 23.92
C VAL A 76 -24.06 6.38 24.63
N GLU A 77 -24.34 5.24 23.99
CA GLU A 77 -25.17 4.16 24.55
C GLU A 77 -24.33 3.10 25.27
N LEU A 78 -23.00 3.13 25.12
CA LEU A 78 -22.06 2.22 25.74
C LEU A 78 -21.43 2.81 26.99
N LYS A 79 -21.13 1.95 27.96
CA LYS A 79 -20.27 2.34 29.08
C LYS A 79 -18.81 2.22 28.69
N PRO A 80 -17.89 3.01 29.27
CA PRO A 80 -16.47 2.99 28.89
C PRO A 80 -15.81 1.60 28.91
N TYR A 81 -16.18 0.75 29.87
CA TYR A 81 -15.63 -0.61 29.98
C TYR A 81 -16.19 -1.61 28.95
N GLU A 82 -17.24 -1.24 28.21
CA GLU A 82 -17.87 -2.07 27.17
C GLU A 82 -17.27 -1.79 25.78
N ILE A 83 -16.65 -0.62 25.59
CA ILE A 83 -16.18 -0.12 24.29
C ILE A 83 -15.14 -1.05 23.67
N SER A 84 -14.05 -1.38 24.37
CA SER A 84 -12.98 -2.22 23.80
C SER A 84 -13.49 -3.59 23.34
N LYS A 85 -14.43 -4.16 24.07
CA LYS A 85 -15.04 -5.45 23.71
C LYS A 85 -15.95 -5.34 22.48
N GLU A 86 -16.74 -4.27 22.39
CA GLU A 86 -17.57 -4.04 21.20
C GLU A 86 -16.72 -3.66 19.98
N LEU A 87 -15.59 -2.96 20.18
CA LEU A 87 -14.63 -2.67 19.13
C LEU A 87 -14.00 -3.94 18.56
N GLU A 88 -13.55 -4.86 19.42
CA GLU A 88 -13.03 -6.17 18.99
C GLU A 88 -14.07 -6.94 18.14
N ARG A 89 -15.33 -6.96 18.59
CA ARG A 89 -16.44 -7.56 17.82
C ARG A 89 -16.61 -6.91 16.44
N LEU A 90 -16.52 -5.59 16.34
CA LEU A 90 -16.67 -4.91 15.06
C LEU A 90 -15.49 -5.20 14.12
N PHE A 91 -14.27 -5.28 14.63
CA PHE A 91 -13.11 -5.69 13.83
C PHE A 91 -13.26 -7.12 13.29
N GLU A 92 -13.71 -8.07 14.12
CA GLU A 92 -13.99 -9.44 13.66
C GLU A 92 -15.05 -9.45 12.54
N LEU A 93 -16.14 -8.70 12.70
CA LEU A 93 -17.20 -8.61 11.69
C LEU A 93 -16.72 -7.96 10.39
N MET A 94 -15.89 -6.92 10.50
CA MET A 94 -15.30 -6.26 9.34
C MET A 94 -14.36 -7.22 8.60
N ASP A 95 -13.49 -7.93 9.31
CA ASP A 95 -12.55 -8.90 8.72
C ASP A 95 -13.29 -10.04 8.00
N GLU A 96 -14.34 -10.60 8.61
CA GLU A 96 -15.21 -11.61 7.99
C GLU A 96 -15.84 -11.12 6.67
N LYS A 97 -16.04 -9.81 6.53
CA LYS A 97 -16.59 -9.17 5.33
C LYS A 97 -15.50 -8.67 4.38
N GLY A 98 -14.23 -8.89 4.67
CA GLY A 98 -13.12 -8.41 3.86
C GLY A 98 -12.93 -6.89 3.95
N ILE A 99 -13.28 -6.29 5.08
CA ILE A 99 -13.00 -4.88 5.38
C ILE A 99 -11.92 -4.83 6.46
N SER A 100 -10.88 -4.04 6.24
CA SER A 100 -9.89 -3.74 7.26
C SER A 100 -9.81 -2.25 7.52
N LEU A 101 -9.56 -1.89 8.78
CA LEU A 101 -9.22 -0.54 9.20
C LEU A 101 -7.87 -0.59 9.89
N SER A 102 -6.93 0.24 9.43
CA SER A 102 -5.61 0.41 10.04
C SER A 102 -5.43 1.83 10.57
N THR A 103 -4.52 2.00 11.52
CA THR A 103 -4.08 3.31 12.01
C THR A 103 -2.57 3.45 11.81
N LEU A 104 -2.13 4.65 11.48
CA LEU A 104 -0.71 5.01 11.38
C LEU A 104 -0.15 5.49 12.74
N CYS A 105 -1.04 5.95 13.61
CA CYS A 105 -0.75 6.40 14.97
C CYS A 105 -1.57 5.63 16.01
N ASP A 106 -1.20 5.78 17.28
CA ASP A 106 -2.03 5.31 18.39
C ASP A 106 -3.33 6.11 18.44
N VAL A 107 -4.46 5.41 18.42
CA VAL A 107 -5.80 5.97 18.55
C VAL A 107 -6.52 5.21 19.65
N GLU A 108 -7.16 5.94 20.56
CA GLU A 108 -7.90 5.34 21.67
C GLU A 108 -9.11 4.52 21.16
N ASP A 109 -9.39 3.38 21.80
CA ASP A 109 -10.50 2.49 21.42
C ASP A 109 -11.85 3.22 21.30
N ALA A 110 -12.10 4.18 22.18
CA ALA A 110 -13.32 4.99 22.15
C ALA A 110 -13.42 5.81 20.85
N GLU A 111 -12.32 6.38 20.40
CA GLU A 111 -12.31 7.15 19.17
C GLU A 111 -12.42 6.25 17.93
N LEU A 112 -11.73 5.11 17.91
CA LEU A 112 -11.87 4.13 16.83
C LEU A 112 -13.30 3.58 16.74
N TYR A 113 -13.91 3.26 17.87
CA TYR A 113 -15.29 2.78 17.90
C TYR A 113 -16.27 3.83 17.36
N ARG A 114 -16.14 5.09 17.82
CA ARG A 114 -16.93 6.22 17.33
C ARG A 114 -16.75 6.38 15.83
N PHE A 115 -15.51 6.42 15.35
CA PHE A 115 -15.20 6.55 13.94
C PHE A 115 -15.84 5.44 13.11
N ILE A 116 -15.69 4.17 13.52
CA ILE A 116 -16.29 3.05 12.81
C ILE A 116 -17.81 3.22 12.69
N THR A 117 -18.48 3.47 13.82
CA THR A 117 -19.94 3.43 13.91
C THR A 117 -20.65 4.68 13.39
N GLU A 118 -20.00 5.84 13.42
CA GLU A 118 -20.59 7.14 13.09
C GLU A 118 -20.08 7.70 11.75
N GLU A 119 -18.89 7.31 11.30
CA GLU A 119 -18.26 7.82 10.08
C GLU A 119 -18.03 6.70 9.06
N LEU A 120 -17.14 5.74 9.34
CA LEU A 120 -16.73 4.71 8.37
C LEU A 120 -17.93 3.92 7.84
N PHE A 121 -18.87 3.56 8.72
CA PHE A 121 -20.08 2.84 8.32
C PHE A 121 -20.98 3.62 7.34
N GLN A 122 -20.87 4.95 7.32
CA GLN A 122 -21.57 5.83 6.39
C GLN A 122 -20.78 6.10 5.11
N GLU A 123 -19.49 5.77 5.08
CA GLU A 123 -18.66 5.93 3.89
C GLU A 123 -19.16 5.04 2.76
N GLU A 124 -19.20 5.62 1.57
CA GLU A 124 -19.60 4.88 0.38
C GLU A 124 -18.42 4.06 -0.18
N MET A 125 -18.73 2.88 -0.68
CA MET A 125 -17.82 2.00 -1.39
C MET A 125 -18.53 1.32 -2.56
N ASP A 126 -17.75 0.76 -3.48
CA ASP A 126 -18.27 -0.05 -4.58
C ASP A 126 -18.62 -1.45 -4.07
N ASP A 127 -19.83 -1.95 -4.37
CA ASP A 127 -20.29 -3.30 -4.02
C ASP A 127 -19.62 -4.38 -4.89
N ILE A 128 -18.31 -4.50 -4.74
CA ILE A 128 -17.47 -5.48 -5.44
C ILE A 128 -17.13 -6.58 -4.45
N ARG A 129 -17.56 -7.81 -4.76
CA ARG A 129 -17.42 -8.97 -3.88
C ARG A 129 -16.62 -10.04 -4.59
N ILE A 130 -15.32 -10.07 -4.33
CA ILE A 130 -14.40 -11.06 -4.89
C ILE A 130 -13.77 -11.83 -3.74
N PRO A 131 -13.88 -13.17 -3.71
CA PRO A 131 -13.28 -13.97 -2.65
C PRO A 131 -11.77 -13.68 -2.51
N GLY A 132 -11.35 -13.36 -1.28
CA GLY A 132 -9.96 -13.03 -0.97
C GLY A 132 -9.56 -11.57 -1.26
N MET A 133 -10.44 -10.75 -1.84
CA MET A 133 -10.24 -9.31 -1.93
C MET A 133 -10.61 -8.63 -0.60
N MET A 134 -9.83 -7.64 -0.20
CA MET A 134 -10.13 -6.80 0.96
C MET A 134 -10.22 -5.34 0.56
N SER A 135 -11.16 -4.62 1.16
CA SER A 135 -11.20 -3.16 1.17
C SER A 135 -10.50 -2.65 2.41
N CYS A 136 -9.41 -1.91 2.22
CA CYS A 136 -8.58 -1.41 3.30
C CYS A 136 -8.80 0.09 3.47
N PHE A 137 -9.10 0.51 4.69
CA PHE A 137 -9.24 1.90 5.10
C PHE A 137 -8.13 2.26 6.08
N THR A 138 -7.69 3.52 6.04
CA THR A 138 -6.76 4.05 7.04
C THR A 138 -7.42 5.20 7.78
N TYR A 139 -7.43 5.18 9.11
CA TYR A 139 -8.06 6.23 9.93
C TYR A 139 -7.58 7.64 9.55
N GLU A 140 -6.27 7.79 9.32
CA GLU A 140 -5.64 9.06 8.97
C GLU A 140 -6.02 9.60 7.58
N GLU A 141 -6.67 8.81 6.71
CA GLU A 141 -7.27 9.34 5.47
C GLU A 141 -8.48 10.25 5.77
N PHE A 142 -9.14 10.04 6.91
CA PHE A 142 -10.30 10.80 7.38
C PHE A 142 -9.92 11.82 8.46
N HIS A 143 -8.94 11.47 9.30
CA HIS A 143 -8.45 12.30 10.40
C HIS A 143 -6.92 12.51 10.27
N PRO A 144 -6.46 13.39 9.35
CA PRO A 144 -5.04 13.53 9.05
C PRO A 144 -4.18 13.92 10.25
N ASN A 145 -3.01 13.31 10.35
CA ASN A 145 -2.03 13.62 11.40
C ASN A 145 -0.82 14.35 10.80
N ALA A 146 -0.92 15.68 10.72
CA ALA A 146 0.13 16.52 10.15
C ALA A 146 1.50 16.34 10.82
N LYS A 147 1.54 16.02 12.12
CA LYS A 147 2.81 15.77 12.81
C LYS A 147 3.46 14.50 12.26
N TRP A 148 2.71 13.41 12.20
CA TRP A 148 3.18 12.14 11.67
C TRP A 148 3.59 12.29 10.19
N ASP A 149 2.80 13.00 9.37
CA ASP A 149 3.12 13.25 7.97
C ASP A 149 4.47 13.96 7.80
N ILE A 150 4.73 14.97 8.62
CA ILE A 150 6.02 15.70 8.59
C ILE A 150 7.16 14.78 9.03
N GLU A 151 6.97 14.01 10.10
CA GLU A 151 7.98 13.07 10.60
C GLU A 151 8.32 12.01 9.53
N GLN A 152 7.31 11.43 8.88
CA GLN A 152 7.50 10.46 7.78
C GLN A 152 8.13 11.09 6.55
N ALA A 153 7.73 12.31 6.17
CA ALA A 153 8.33 12.99 5.03
C ALA A 153 9.84 13.26 5.26
N ILE A 154 10.21 13.65 6.48
CA ILE A 154 11.61 13.85 6.87
C ILE A 154 12.37 12.52 6.85
N ASP A 155 11.83 11.47 7.49
CA ASP A 155 12.45 10.15 7.50
C ASP A 155 12.64 9.63 6.07
N TYR A 156 11.59 9.68 5.25
CA TYR A 156 11.62 9.23 3.86
C TYR A 156 12.67 9.99 3.06
N PHE A 157 12.74 11.32 3.19
CA PHE A 157 13.75 12.12 2.51
C PHE A 157 15.17 11.65 2.85
N PHE A 158 15.49 11.53 4.14
CA PHE A 158 16.81 11.08 4.56
C PHE A 158 17.07 9.63 4.17
N ARG A 159 16.08 8.75 4.28
CA ARG A 159 16.21 7.35 3.89
C ARG A 159 16.50 7.23 2.39
N MET A 160 15.77 7.94 1.54
CA MET A 160 15.96 7.88 0.09
C MET A 160 17.24 8.57 -0.40
N THR A 161 17.83 9.48 0.39
CA THR A 161 19.04 10.23 -0.04
C THR A 161 20.33 9.84 0.66
N MET A 162 20.24 9.30 1.89
CA MET A 162 21.39 8.99 2.75
C MET A 162 21.53 7.50 3.06
N SER A 163 20.58 6.65 2.68
CA SER A 163 20.71 5.20 2.91
C SER A 163 21.58 4.54 1.86
N LYS A 164 22.36 3.57 2.31
CA LYS A 164 23.15 2.66 1.47
C LYS A 164 22.27 1.55 0.85
N MET A 165 21.24 1.93 0.10
CA MET A 165 20.44 0.95 -0.64
C MET A 165 21.20 0.52 -1.88
N GLU A 166 21.53 -0.76 -2.01
CA GLU A 166 22.16 -1.28 -3.22
C GLU A 166 21.21 -1.11 -4.41
N ASN A 167 21.75 -0.69 -5.56
CA ASN A 167 20.92 -0.66 -6.76
C ASN A 167 20.56 -2.08 -7.22
N ILE A 168 19.47 -2.19 -7.99
CA ILE A 168 18.97 -3.48 -8.50
C ILE A 168 20.02 -4.23 -9.36
N GLY A 169 21.04 -3.52 -9.87
CA GLY A 169 22.14 -4.07 -10.67
C GLY A 169 23.36 -4.57 -9.87
N GLY A 170 23.42 -4.34 -8.55
CA GLY A 170 24.52 -4.75 -7.67
C GLY A 170 25.79 -3.87 -7.70
N ASP A 171 25.81 -2.79 -8.49
CA ASP A 171 26.98 -1.91 -8.63
C ASP A 171 26.73 -0.52 -8.01
N GLY A 172 27.05 -0.35 -6.73
CA GLY A 172 26.88 0.90 -5.99
C GLY A 172 25.46 1.13 -5.45
N TYR A 173 25.17 2.36 -5.02
CA TYR A 173 23.91 2.68 -4.35
C TYR A 173 22.81 3.13 -5.32
N ASP A 174 21.56 2.98 -4.90
CA ASP A 174 20.38 3.41 -5.63
C ASP A 174 20.32 4.94 -5.69
N MET A 175 20.06 5.46 -6.89
CA MET A 175 20.10 6.89 -7.22
C MET A 175 18.73 7.36 -7.71
N LEU A 176 17.65 6.64 -7.37
CA LEU A 176 16.29 6.83 -7.88
C LEU A 176 15.80 8.29 -7.84
N TYR A 177 16.24 9.08 -6.85
CA TYR A 177 15.80 10.46 -6.63
C TYR A 177 16.85 11.53 -6.97
N VAL A 178 17.95 11.15 -7.61
CA VAL A 178 18.99 12.07 -8.05
C VAL A 178 18.78 12.36 -9.54
N ASP A 179 18.59 13.63 -9.90
CA ASP A 179 18.49 14.05 -11.30
C ASP A 179 19.79 13.71 -12.03
N THR A 180 19.78 12.63 -12.81
CA THR A 180 21.00 12.19 -13.52
C THR A 180 21.29 12.90 -14.84
N GLU A 181 20.46 13.85 -15.25
CA GLU A 181 20.48 14.44 -16.59
C GLU A 181 20.92 15.91 -16.61
N ASN A 182 20.56 16.69 -15.57
CA ASN A 182 20.81 18.15 -15.53
C ASN A 182 21.76 18.60 -14.41
N HIS A 183 22.67 17.74 -13.97
CA HIS A 183 23.62 18.09 -12.92
C HIS A 183 24.47 19.31 -13.25
N ARG A 184 24.59 20.21 -12.27
CA ARG A 184 25.47 21.38 -12.32
C ARG A 184 26.29 21.50 -11.05
N ASP A 185 27.49 22.04 -11.16
CA ASP A 185 28.28 22.42 -9.99
C ASP A 185 27.73 23.70 -9.35
N SER A 186 28.31 24.11 -8.22
CA SER A 186 27.95 25.34 -7.53
C SER A 186 28.16 26.61 -8.36
N ALA A 187 28.91 26.53 -9.48
CA ALA A 187 29.11 27.62 -10.43
C ALA A 187 28.18 27.52 -11.66
N GLY A 188 27.30 26.53 -11.72
CA GLY A 188 26.34 26.32 -12.80
C GLY A 188 26.88 25.55 -14.01
N ASN A 189 28.13 25.05 -13.99
CA ASN A 189 28.70 24.27 -15.08
C ASN A 189 28.12 22.86 -15.09
N LYS A 190 27.85 22.32 -16.27
CA LYS A 190 27.34 20.94 -16.42
C LYS A 190 28.36 19.94 -15.87
N ILE A 191 27.89 18.98 -15.08
CA ILE A 191 28.70 17.86 -14.56
C ILE A 191 28.32 16.58 -15.30
N GLU A 192 29.30 15.72 -15.57
CA GLU A 192 29.06 14.36 -16.07
C GLU A 192 28.38 13.49 -15.02
N LYS A 193 27.45 12.63 -15.47
CA LYS A 193 26.69 11.73 -14.60
C LYS A 193 27.60 10.89 -13.69
N GLN A 194 28.65 10.29 -14.24
CA GLN A 194 29.55 9.42 -13.47
C GLN A 194 30.18 10.16 -12.29
N LYS A 195 30.58 11.42 -12.49
CA LYS A 195 31.17 12.23 -11.41
C LYS A 195 30.16 12.51 -10.28
N VAL A 196 28.87 12.66 -10.58
CA VAL A 196 27.85 12.82 -9.53
C VAL A 196 27.63 11.51 -8.77
N VAL A 197 27.55 10.39 -9.50
CA VAL A 197 27.44 9.05 -8.89
C VAL A 197 28.62 8.79 -7.96
N ASP A 198 29.85 9.04 -8.42
CA ASP A 198 31.05 8.85 -7.62
C ASP A 198 31.05 9.75 -6.38
N CYS A 199 30.65 11.02 -6.51
CA CYS A 199 30.56 11.93 -5.36
C CYS A 199 29.58 11.43 -4.29
N ILE A 200 28.40 10.96 -4.70
CA ILE A 200 27.37 10.48 -3.78
C ILE A 200 27.80 9.16 -3.14
N ASN A 201 28.29 8.19 -3.93
CA ASN A 201 28.80 6.93 -3.40
C ASN A 201 29.94 7.16 -2.40
N ASN A 202 30.91 8.00 -2.74
CA ASN A 202 32.01 8.34 -1.82
C ASN A 202 31.52 9.02 -0.54
N PHE A 203 30.48 9.86 -0.63
CA PHE A 203 29.87 10.48 0.55
C PHE A 203 29.17 9.43 1.42
N LEU A 204 28.35 8.55 0.83
CA LEU A 204 27.69 7.47 1.55
C LEU A 204 28.71 6.52 2.19
N ASP A 205 29.79 6.19 1.49
CA ASP A 205 30.89 5.36 2.01
C ASP A 205 31.67 5.99 3.16
N SER A 206 31.53 7.31 3.38
CA SER A 206 32.23 8.02 4.46
C SER A 206 31.68 7.75 5.87
N PHE A 207 30.51 7.11 5.98
CA PHE A 207 29.89 6.73 7.24
C PHE A 207 29.35 5.30 7.20
N ASP A 208 29.32 4.62 8.35
CA ASP A 208 28.78 3.25 8.44
C ASP A 208 27.26 3.23 8.54
N LYS A 209 26.69 4.22 9.25
CA LYS A 209 25.27 4.31 9.56
C LYS A 209 24.85 5.79 9.63
N PHE A 210 23.66 6.08 9.11
CA PHE A 210 22.98 7.35 9.28
C PHE A 210 21.69 7.12 10.06
N GLU A 211 21.44 7.90 11.11
CA GLU A 211 20.20 7.87 11.88
C GLU A 211 19.70 9.28 12.13
N VAL A 212 18.41 9.50 11.89
CA VAL A 212 17.73 10.72 12.32
C VAL A 212 17.40 10.55 13.81
N VAL A 213 18.05 11.34 14.65
CA VAL A 213 17.82 11.30 16.10
C VAL A 213 16.89 12.45 16.47
N SER A 214 15.71 12.13 17.02
CA SER A 214 14.80 13.12 17.57
C SER A 214 15.10 13.32 19.06
N TYR A 215 15.26 14.57 19.47
CA TYR A 215 15.45 14.93 20.88
C TYR A 215 14.23 15.71 21.35
N ASN A 216 13.70 15.35 22.51
CA ASN A 216 12.73 16.19 23.20
C ASN A 216 13.52 17.27 23.94
N GLU A 217 13.31 18.55 23.59
CA GLU A 217 14.03 19.67 24.22
C GLU A 217 13.91 19.67 25.75
N LYS A 218 12.87 19.03 26.31
CA LYS A 218 12.65 18.89 27.76
C LYS A 218 13.52 17.86 28.47
N THR A 219 14.28 17.04 27.75
CA THR A 219 15.18 16.02 28.31
C THR A 219 16.66 16.37 28.20
N LEU A 220 16.98 17.59 27.76
CA LEU A 220 18.33 18.16 27.79
C LEU A 220 18.50 19.01 29.06
N GLU A 221 18.46 18.37 30.23
CA GLU A 221 18.99 18.90 31.50
C GLU A 221 19.92 17.87 32.17
#